data_AF-A0A938CI89-F1
#
_entry.id   AF-A0A938CI89-F1
#
_cell.length_a   1.000
_cell.length_b   1.000
_cell.length_c   1.000
_cell.angle_alpha   90.00
_cell.angle_beta   90.00
_cell.angle_gamma   90.00
#
_symmetry.space_group_name_H-M   'P 1'
#
loop_
_entity.id
_entity.type
_entity.pdbx_description
1 polymer ?
#
loop_
_entity_poly.entity_id
_entity_poly.type
_entity_poly.pdbx_seq_one_letter_code
_entity_poly.pdbx_strand_id
1 'polypeptide(L)'
;MPGCATKRRADVEATTQKGAGPLSPTGIPIAVATLTIALLAAAEGLAQEAERAWTDVRTLTVEGQGWTGTEAPFDRFPAKAKGVVPDAVWSLSRSSAGIAVRFLTDANSIAARWTLTSSGLAMTHMPATGMSGLDLYVRMPPDQQKPPGQVWHWVGVGRPEKQSNEAVLVGGIPPGEHEFILYLPLYNGAASVEL
;
A
#
# COMPACT_ATOMS: atom_id res chain seq x y z
N MET A 1 43.86 -38.50 -26.81
CA MET A 1 42.52 -38.94 -27.24
C MET A 1 41.63 -37.70 -27.41
N PRO A 2 41.57 -37.08 -28.60
CA PRO A 2 40.52 -36.12 -28.95
C PRO A 2 39.52 -36.76 -29.94
N GLY A 3 38.22 -36.59 -29.72
CA GLY A 3 37.17 -36.90 -30.69
C GLY A 3 36.07 -35.84 -30.59
N CYS A 4 35.80 -35.07 -31.65
CA CYS A 4 34.93 -35.43 -32.80
C CYS A 4 33.47 -35.08 -32.46
N ALA A 5 32.64 -34.37 -33.22
CA ALA A 5 32.62 -33.86 -34.59
C ALA A 5 31.61 -32.67 -34.61
N THR A 6 31.77 -31.55 -35.32
CA THR A 6 31.77 -31.27 -36.78
C THR A 6 30.43 -30.81 -37.34
N LYS A 7 30.41 -29.52 -37.76
CA LYS A 7 29.75 -28.93 -38.95
C LYS A 7 28.20 -28.83 -38.98
N ARG A 8 27.57 -27.86 -39.65
CA ARG A 8 27.94 -27.18 -40.91
C ARG A 8 27.07 -25.92 -41.14
N ARG A 9 27.67 -24.88 -41.70
CA ARG A 9 27.02 -23.79 -42.46
C ARG A 9 26.43 -24.32 -43.78
N ALA A 10 25.41 -23.64 -44.29
CA ALA A 10 25.27 -23.36 -45.73
C ALA A 10 24.31 -22.16 -45.94
N ASP A 11 24.83 -21.10 -46.55
CA ASP A 11 24.13 -20.02 -47.25
C ASP A 11 23.51 -20.54 -48.56
N VAL A 12 22.43 -19.93 -49.09
CA VAL A 12 22.18 -19.82 -50.55
C VAL A 12 21.31 -18.58 -50.86
N GLU A 13 21.67 -17.94 -51.97
CA GLU A 13 21.26 -16.70 -52.64
C GLU A 13 19.80 -16.55 -53.13
N ALA A 14 19.53 -15.29 -53.47
CA ALA A 14 18.40 -14.75 -54.21
C ALA A 14 18.16 -15.37 -55.60
N THR A 15 16.91 -15.28 -56.09
CA THR A 15 16.58 -15.28 -57.52
C THR A 15 15.33 -14.45 -57.78
N THR A 16 15.50 -13.44 -58.63
CA THR A 16 14.47 -12.65 -59.33
C THR A 16 13.93 -13.43 -60.53
N GLN A 17 12.63 -13.30 -60.84
CA GLN A 17 12.00 -13.27 -62.19
C GLN A 17 10.46 -13.40 -62.00
N LYS A 18 9.52 -12.93 -62.81
CA LYS A 18 9.40 -12.06 -64.01
C LYS A 18 7.86 -11.87 -64.19
N GLY A 19 7.39 -10.75 -64.72
CA GLY A 19 5.97 -10.34 -64.65
C GLY A 19 4.99 -10.97 -65.66
N ALA A 20 3.73 -10.53 -65.54
CA ALA A 20 2.71 -10.44 -66.59
C ALA A 20 1.59 -9.47 -66.13
N GLY A 21 1.26 -8.44 -66.90
CA GLY A 21 -0.03 -7.71 -66.81
C GLY A 21 -1.03 -8.27 -67.83
N PRO A 22 -2.08 -7.54 -68.22
CA PRO A 22 -3.02 -6.73 -67.42
C PRO A 22 -4.48 -7.17 -67.67
N LEU A 23 -5.42 -6.99 -66.73
CA LEU A 23 -6.86 -6.99 -67.04
C LEU A 23 -7.60 -6.01 -66.12
N SER A 24 -8.56 -5.31 -66.72
CA SER A 24 -9.15 -4.03 -66.34
C SER A 24 -10.42 -4.19 -65.45
N PRO A 25 -11.34 -3.20 -65.33
CA PRO A 25 -11.57 -2.47 -64.08
C PRO A 25 -12.98 -2.73 -63.53
N THR A 26 -13.16 -3.12 -62.27
CA THR A 26 -14.50 -3.03 -61.68
C THR A 26 -14.48 -2.92 -60.16
N GLY A 27 -15.22 -1.93 -59.66
CA GLY A 27 -15.95 -2.07 -58.42
C GLY A 27 -15.19 -1.74 -57.15
N ILE A 28 -15.08 -0.45 -56.85
CA ILE A 28 -15.24 -0.02 -55.46
C ILE A 28 -16.71 -0.29 -55.09
N PRO A 29 -16.98 -1.06 -54.04
CA PRO A 29 -17.97 -0.58 -53.08
C PRO A 29 -17.36 -0.43 -51.69
N ILE A 30 -17.34 0.83 -51.27
CA ILE A 30 -17.24 1.32 -49.90
C ILE A 30 -18.35 0.66 -49.08
N ALA A 31 -18.08 -0.44 -48.37
CA ALA A 31 -19.09 -1.03 -47.47
C ALA A 31 -18.56 -2.06 -46.45
N VAL A 32 -17.31 -2.00 -45.97
CA VAL A 32 -16.87 -2.85 -44.83
C VAL A 32 -15.86 -2.09 -43.97
N ALA A 33 -16.29 -1.01 -43.32
CA ALA A 33 -15.44 -0.27 -42.37
C ALA A 33 -16.23 0.33 -41.20
N THR A 34 -17.34 -0.30 -40.80
CA THR A 34 -18.22 0.26 -39.74
C THR A 34 -18.68 -0.74 -38.68
N LEU A 35 -18.15 -1.97 -38.63
CA LEU A 35 -18.55 -2.94 -37.58
C LEU A 35 -17.41 -3.44 -36.68
N THR A 36 -16.27 -2.78 -36.68
CA THR A 36 -15.13 -3.11 -35.80
C THR A 36 -14.62 -1.92 -34.99
N ILE A 37 -15.50 -0.97 -34.65
CA ILE A 37 -15.19 0.15 -33.73
C ILE A 37 -16.16 0.20 -32.53
N ALA A 38 -17.13 -0.71 -32.41
CA ALA A 38 -18.03 -0.77 -31.26
C ALA A 38 -17.55 -1.68 -30.11
N LEU A 39 -16.32 -2.23 -30.19
CA LEU A 39 -15.71 -3.05 -29.13
C LEU A 39 -14.54 -2.34 -28.42
N LEU A 40 -14.50 -1.00 -28.45
CA LEU A 40 -13.42 -0.20 -27.84
C LEU A 40 -13.88 0.77 -26.73
N ALA A 41 -15.01 0.55 -26.05
CA ALA A 41 -15.45 1.53 -25.04
C ALA A 41 -16.22 0.94 -23.84
N ALA A 42 -15.87 -0.25 -23.35
CA ALA A 42 -16.54 -0.84 -22.18
C ALA A 42 -15.59 -1.39 -21.10
N ALA A 43 -14.29 -1.08 -21.16
CA ALA A 43 -13.31 -1.48 -20.15
C ALA A 43 -12.52 -0.31 -19.55
N GLU A 44 -12.92 0.92 -19.83
CA GLU A 44 -12.53 2.08 -19.02
C GLU A 44 -13.55 2.19 -17.91
N GLY A 45 -13.58 1.17 -17.05
CA GLY A 45 -14.24 1.26 -15.77
C GLY A 45 -13.60 2.43 -15.05
N LEU A 46 -14.34 3.53 -15.00
CA LEU A 46 -14.00 4.77 -14.33
C LEU A 46 -13.45 4.40 -12.96
N ALA A 47 -12.14 4.49 -12.79
CA ALA A 47 -11.54 4.76 -11.50
C ALA A 47 -11.96 6.19 -11.16
N GLN A 48 -13.23 6.36 -10.84
CA GLN A 48 -13.71 7.49 -10.09
C GLN A 48 -12.94 7.37 -8.79
N GLU A 49 -11.96 8.25 -8.57
CA GLU A 49 -11.34 8.39 -7.27
C GLU A 49 -12.47 8.85 -6.34
N ALA A 50 -13.16 7.87 -5.73
CA ALA A 50 -14.23 8.14 -4.80
C ALA A 50 -13.64 9.05 -3.73
N GLU A 51 -14.34 10.15 -3.44
CA GLU A 51 -13.94 11.09 -2.41
C GLU A 51 -13.71 10.31 -1.11
N ARG A 52 -12.47 10.27 -0.63
CA ARG A 52 -12.11 9.50 0.56
C ARG A 52 -12.74 10.16 1.78
N ALA A 53 -13.54 9.40 2.51
CA ALA A 53 -14.07 9.82 3.79
C ALA A 53 -12.98 9.65 4.86
N TRP A 54 -12.43 10.76 5.34
CA TRP A 54 -11.39 10.77 6.36
C TRP A 54 -11.98 10.74 7.77
N THR A 55 -11.50 9.79 8.58
CA THR A 55 -11.91 9.61 9.98
C THR A 55 -10.72 9.76 10.91
N ASP A 56 -10.85 10.62 11.91
CA ASP A 56 -9.86 10.75 12.98
C ASP A 56 -9.82 9.48 13.84
N VAL A 57 -8.64 8.86 13.94
CA VAL A 57 -8.48 7.59 14.67
C VAL A 57 -8.80 7.70 16.15
N ARG A 58 -8.79 8.91 16.73
CA ARG A 58 -9.17 9.16 18.12
C ARG A 58 -10.66 8.93 18.38
N THR A 59 -11.47 8.88 17.32
CA THR A 59 -12.89 8.51 17.38
C THR A 59 -13.10 7.00 17.31
N LEU A 60 -12.04 6.23 16.99
CA LEU A 60 -12.04 4.77 16.92
C LEU A 60 -11.51 4.16 18.23
N THR A 61 -11.28 2.84 18.24
CA THR A 61 -10.76 2.16 19.43
C THR A 61 -9.23 2.29 19.47
N VAL A 62 -8.71 3.12 20.37
CA VAL A 62 -7.26 3.22 20.64
C VAL A 62 -6.86 2.23 21.72
N GLU A 63 -5.82 1.44 21.43
CA GLU A 63 -5.26 0.41 22.31
C GLU A 63 -3.79 0.68 22.62
N GLY A 64 -3.26 0.02 23.66
CA GLY A 64 -1.85 0.12 24.04
C GLY A 64 -1.47 1.41 24.76
N GLN A 65 -2.43 2.30 25.03
CA GLN A 65 -2.21 3.52 25.81
C GLN A 65 -2.54 3.27 27.29
N GLY A 66 -1.54 3.38 28.17
CA GLY A 66 -1.68 3.06 29.59
C GLY A 66 -2.34 4.13 30.46
N TRP A 67 -2.46 5.36 29.96
CA TRP A 67 -2.94 6.51 30.74
C TRP A 67 -3.82 7.46 29.91
N THR A 68 -4.71 8.16 30.61
CA THR A 68 -5.44 9.32 30.11
C THR A 68 -4.79 10.63 30.61
N GLY A 69 -5.14 11.77 30.02
CA GLY A 69 -4.60 13.08 30.42
C GLY A 69 -3.12 13.27 30.02
N THR A 70 -2.79 12.87 28.81
CA THR A 70 -1.47 13.01 28.19
C THR A 70 -1.24 14.43 27.63
N GLU A 71 0.00 14.81 27.34
CA GLU A 71 0.29 16.14 26.76
C GLU A 71 -0.06 16.18 25.25
N ALA A 72 0.24 15.11 24.52
CA ALA A 72 -0.24 14.88 23.17
C ALA A 72 -1.10 13.60 23.07
N PRO A 73 -1.94 13.47 22.03
CA PRO A 73 -2.94 12.41 21.95
C PRO A 73 -2.37 10.99 22.03
N PHE A 74 -1.18 10.77 21.48
CA PHE A 74 -0.53 9.47 21.39
C PHE A 74 0.77 9.39 22.20
N ASP A 75 0.87 10.16 23.28
CA ASP A 75 1.95 9.97 24.26
C ASP A 75 1.67 8.74 25.13
N ARG A 76 2.75 8.13 25.61
CA ARG A 76 2.67 6.96 26.49
C ARG A 76 2.59 7.32 27.97
N PHE A 77 3.00 8.53 28.37
CA PHE A 77 2.93 8.98 29.77
C PHE A 77 1.89 10.09 29.97
N PRO A 78 1.27 10.15 31.16
CA PRO A 78 0.38 11.26 31.49
C PRO A 78 1.17 12.54 31.66
N ALA A 79 0.55 13.70 31.39
CA ALA A 79 1.20 15.01 31.45
C ALA A 79 1.87 15.30 32.81
N LYS A 80 1.29 14.77 33.90
CA LYS A 80 1.82 14.89 35.27
C LYS A 80 3.21 14.26 35.48
N ALA A 81 3.68 13.41 34.58
CA ALA A 81 5.02 12.82 34.67
C ALA A 81 6.14 13.79 34.25
N LYS A 82 5.79 14.86 33.53
CA LYS A 82 6.76 15.88 33.08
C LYS A 82 7.41 16.59 34.26
N GLY A 83 8.73 16.64 34.26
CA GLY A 83 9.52 17.21 35.37
C GLY A 83 9.61 16.33 36.62
N VAL A 84 8.92 15.17 36.64
CA VAL A 84 9.06 14.15 37.69
C VAL A 84 10.03 13.07 37.23
N VAL A 85 9.91 12.63 35.97
CA VAL A 85 10.85 11.66 35.37
C VAL A 85 12.02 12.40 34.71
N PRO A 86 13.18 11.74 34.52
CA PRO A 86 14.30 12.34 33.79
C PRO A 86 13.89 12.80 32.38
N ASP A 87 14.45 13.91 31.91
CA ASP A 87 14.07 14.53 30.63
C ASP A 87 14.21 13.59 29.43
N ALA A 88 15.23 12.73 29.43
CA ALA A 88 15.42 11.72 28.39
C ALA A 88 14.27 10.69 28.38
N VAL A 89 13.81 10.26 29.55
CA VAL A 89 12.67 9.33 29.69
C VAL A 89 11.38 10.02 29.28
N TRP A 90 11.19 11.27 29.70
CA TRP A 90 10.06 12.08 29.26
C TRP A 90 10.02 12.18 27.73
N SER A 91 11.15 12.53 27.10
CA SER A 91 11.25 12.68 25.64
C SER A 91 10.93 11.37 24.91
N LEU A 92 11.43 10.21 25.39
CA LEU A 92 11.11 8.90 24.81
C LEU A 92 9.65 8.49 25.03
N SER A 93 9.00 8.97 26.09
CA SER A 93 7.58 8.69 26.35
C SER A 93 6.64 9.33 25.32
N ARG A 94 7.11 10.33 24.58
CA ARG A 94 6.38 11.03 23.52
C ARG A 94 6.30 10.25 22.20
N SER A 95 7.10 9.18 22.04
CA SER A 95 6.98 8.27 20.89
C SER A 95 5.76 7.37 21.07
N SER A 96 5.00 7.15 20.00
CA SER A 96 3.71 6.43 20.01
C SER A 96 3.86 4.90 20.00
N ALA A 97 4.98 4.39 20.52
CA ALA A 97 5.36 3.00 20.47
C ALA A 97 4.31 2.09 21.15
N GLY A 98 3.84 1.08 20.42
CA GLY A 98 2.89 0.10 20.94
C GLY A 98 1.45 0.62 21.08
N ILE A 99 1.18 1.87 20.70
CA ILE A 99 -0.19 2.36 20.54
C ILE A 99 -0.72 1.87 19.20
N ALA A 100 -1.94 1.38 19.20
CA ALA A 100 -2.61 0.87 18.01
C ALA A 100 -4.06 1.35 17.93
N VAL A 101 -4.62 1.33 16.73
CA VAL A 101 -6.02 1.70 16.46
C VAL A 101 -6.72 0.49 15.86
N ARG A 102 -7.79 0.04 16.52
CA ARG A 102 -8.63 -1.06 16.05
C ARG A 102 -9.95 -0.53 15.49
N PHE A 103 -10.35 -1.06 14.34
CA PHE A 103 -11.55 -0.64 13.63
C PHE A 103 -12.10 -1.75 12.74
N LEU A 104 -13.38 -1.64 12.39
CA LEU A 104 -14.06 -2.51 11.42
C LEU A 104 -14.47 -1.67 10.22
N THR A 105 -14.31 -2.22 9.01
CA THR A 105 -14.73 -1.56 7.78
C THR A 105 -14.99 -2.57 6.68
N ASP A 106 -15.90 -2.24 5.77
CA ASP A 106 -16.19 -2.95 4.53
C ASP A 106 -15.60 -2.24 3.29
N ALA A 107 -14.77 -1.21 3.51
CA ALA A 107 -14.12 -0.47 2.44
C ALA A 107 -13.19 -1.35 1.59
N ASN A 108 -13.20 -1.11 0.28
CA ASN A 108 -12.29 -1.75 -0.69
C ASN A 108 -10.82 -1.37 -0.46
N SER A 109 -10.56 -0.17 0.04
CA SER A 109 -9.23 0.37 0.24
C SER A 109 -9.14 1.15 1.52
N ILE A 110 -8.00 1.07 2.20
CA ILE A 110 -7.69 1.85 3.39
C ILE A 110 -6.50 2.75 3.05
N ALA A 111 -6.68 4.05 3.26
CA ALA A 111 -5.60 5.03 3.21
C ALA A 111 -5.33 5.54 4.62
N ALA A 112 -4.19 6.21 4.80
CA ALA A 112 -3.90 6.93 6.02
C ALA A 112 -3.24 8.25 5.69
N ARG A 113 -3.58 9.29 6.44
CA ARG A 113 -2.81 10.52 6.54
C ARG A 113 -2.35 10.71 7.98
N TRP A 114 -1.08 11.01 8.17
CA TRP A 114 -0.52 11.17 9.50
C TRP A 114 0.55 12.24 9.54
N THR A 115 0.58 12.98 10.64
CA THR A 115 1.60 13.97 10.93
C THR A 115 2.42 13.51 12.13
N LEU A 116 3.75 13.57 11.97
CA LEU A 116 4.72 13.20 12.98
C LEU A 116 5.12 14.42 13.82
N THR A 117 5.48 14.19 15.07
CA THR A 117 5.96 15.25 15.97
C THR A 117 7.37 15.71 15.62
N SER A 118 8.18 14.84 15.03
CA SER A 118 9.55 15.12 14.59
C SER A 118 9.72 14.89 13.09
N SER A 119 10.50 15.74 12.44
CA SER A 119 10.90 15.59 11.03
C SER A 119 12.01 14.55 10.82
N GLY A 120 12.66 14.08 11.90
CA GLY A 120 13.63 12.99 11.84
C GLY A 120 12.94 11.65 11.61
N LEU A 121 13.01 11.13 10.38
CA LEU A 121 12.23 9.96 9.98
C LEU A 121 12.90 8.61 10.25
N ALA A 122 14.23 8.55 10.28
CA ALA A 122 15.02 7.32 10.36
C ALA A 122 16.33 7.53 11.15
N MET A 123 16.95 6.42 11.54
CA MET A 123 18.31 6.37 12.10
C MET A 123 19.15 5.37 11.29
N THR A 124 20.48 5.46 11.36
CA THR A 124 21.39 4.55 10.61
C THR A 124 21.10 3.06 10.86
N HIS A 125 20.60 2.72 12.05
CA HIS A 125 20.27 1.36 12.47
C HIS A 125 18.77 1.07 12.47
N MET A 126 17.92 2.03 12.10
CA MET A 126 16.46 1.91 12.17
C MET A 126 15.79 2.52 10.92
N PRO A 127 15.13 1.70 10.08
CA PRO A 127 14.52 2.18 8.86
C PRO A 127 13.33 3.11 9.15
N ALA A 128 13.03 4.01 8.21
CA ALA A 128 11.96 5.00 8.36
C ALA A 128 10.59 4.36 8.60
N THR A 129 10.34 3.19 7.99
CA THR A 129 9.10 2.42 8.17
C THR A 129 8.91 1.94 9.60
N GLY A 130 9.98 1.57 10.30
CA GLY A 130 9.90 1.18 11.71
C GLY A 130 9.88 2.39 12.65
N MET A 131 10.69 3.40 12.38
CA MET A 131 10.78 4.56 13.26
C MET A 131 9.55 5.48 13.19
N SER A 132 9.05 5.74 11.97
CA SER A 132 8.08 6.81 11.66
C SER A 132 6.88 6.33 10.83
N GLY A 133 6.81 5.05 10.48
CA GLY A 133 5.77 4.48 9.64
C GLY A 133 4.56 3.97 10.43
N LEU A 134 3.57 3.51 9.66
CA LEU A 134 2.38 2.84 10.16
C LEU A 134 2.39 1.38 9.70
N ASP A 135 1.82 0.48 10.47
CA ASP A 135 1.76 -0.95 10.12
C ASP A 135 0.34 -1.49 10.27
N LEU A 136 -0.24 -2.02 9.19
CA LEU A 136 -1.64 -2.42 9.12
C LEU A 136 -1.76 -3.94 9.06
N TYR A 137 -2.61 -4.47 9.92
CA TYR A 137 -2.94 -5.88 10.01
C TYR A 137 -4.44 -6.10 9.92
N VAL A 138 -4.84 -7.23 9.34
CA VAL A 138 -6.23 -7.71 9.31
C VAL A 138 -6.38 -8.93 10.19
N ARG A 139 -7.51 -9.06 10.87
CA ARG A 139 -7.85 -10.27 11.62
C ARG A 139 -8.48 -11.28 10.67
N MET A 140 -7.77 -12.37 10.45
CA MET A 140 -8.29 -13.54 9.75
C MET A 140 -9.12 -14.41 10.72
N PRO A 141 -10.19 -15.05 10.21
CA PRO A 141 -10.92 -16.04 10.99
C PRO A 141 -9.98 -17.17 11.44
N PRO A 142 -10.25 -17.80 12.59
CA PRO A 142 -9.46 -18.94 13.05
C PRO A 142 -9.43 -20.03 11.99
N ASP A 143 -8.23 -20.41 11.57
CA ASP A 143 -8.00 -21.55 10.71
C ASP A 143 -7.74 -22.78 11.59
N GLN A 144 -8.63 -23.78 11.53
CA GLN A 144 -8.49 -25.02 12.29
C GLN A 144 -7.24 -25.83 11.91
N GLN A 145 -6.60 -25.51 10.78
CA GLN A 145 -5.38 -26.14 10.30
C GLN A 145 -4.11 -25.41 10.76
N LYS A 146 -4.24 -24.21 11.34
CA LYS A 146 -3.12 -23.42 11.87
C LYS A 146 -3.04 -23.50 13.39
N PRO A 147 -1.85 -23.28 13.99
CA PRO A 147 -1.71 -23.17 15.43
C PRO A 147 -2.65 -22.09 16.00
N PRO A 148 -3.26 -22.33 17.17
CA PRO A 148 -4.10 -21.33 17.83
C PRO A 148 -3.29 -20.04 18.07
N GLY A 149 -3.86 -18.89 17.69
CA GLY A 149 -3.26 -17.58 17.90
C GLY A 149 -2.79 -16.86 16.63
N GLN A 150 -2.70 -17.53 15.48
CA GLN A 150 -2.35 -16.88 14.20
C GLN A 150 -3.58 -16.21 13.55
N VAL A 151 -4.10 -15.18 14.20
CA VAL A 151 -5.28 -14.44 13.74
C VAL A 151 -4.92 -13.17 12.97
N TRP A 152 -3.84 -12.46 13.31
CA TRP A 152 -3.45 -11.22 12.64
C TRP A 152 -2.51 -11.46 11.47
N HIS A 153 -2.85 -10.93 10.30
CA HIS A 153 -2.04 -11.01 9.09
C HIS A 153 -1.68 -9.61 8.62
N TRP A 154 -0.41 -9.41 8.28
CA TRP A 154 0.08 -8.14 7.74
C TRP A 154 -0.53 -7.89 6.35
N VAL A 155 -1.00 -6.67 6.11
CA VAL A 155 -1.64 -6.29 4.82
C VAL A 155 -1.08 -5.02 4.21
N GLY A 156 -0.40 -4.16 4.97
CA GLY A 156 0.06 -2.89 4.45
C GLY A 156 0.99 -2.13 5.37
N VAL A 157 1.76 -1.21 4.79
CA VAL A 157 2.68 -0.32 5.51
C VAL A 157 2.50 1.10 5.03
N GLY A 158 2.37 2.03 5.98
CA GLY A 158 2.44 3.47 5.71
C GLY A 158 3.89 3.90 5.71
N ARG A 159 4.50 4.03 4.52
CA ARG A 159 5.90 4.46 4.38
C ARG A 159 6.00 5.97 4.55
N PRO A 160 6.76 6.48 5.54
CA PRO A 160 6.91 7.92 5.73
C PRO A 160 8.00 8.47 4.79
N GLU A 161 7.72 9.61 4.18
CA GLU A 161 8.65 10.35 3.31
C GLU A 161 8.97 11.74 3.86
N LYS A 162 8.05 12.29 4.66
CA LYS A 162 8.11 13.63 5.24
C LYS A 162 7.44 13.64 6.62
N GLN A 163 7.39 14.79 7.27
CA GLN A 163 6.73 14.93 8.56
C GLN A 163 5.20 14.71 8.48
N SER A 164 4.56 15.15 7.39
CA SER A 164 3.13 14.91 7.12
C SER A 164 2.97 14.05 5.88
N ASN A 165 2.41 12.86 6.04
CA ASN A 165 2.33 11.83 5.00
C ASN A 165 0.88 11.51 4.67
N GLU A 166 0.67 11.01 3.47
CA GLU A 166 -0.59 10.41 3.02
C GLU A 166 -0.23 9.22 2.12
N ALA A 167 -0.82 8.06 2.37
CA ALA A 167 -0.56 6.85 1.60
C ALA A 167 -1.75 5.90 1.62
N VAL A 168 -1.99 5.20 0.51
CA VAL A 168 -2.86 4.02 0.49
C VAL A 168 -2.10 2.88 1.17
N LEU A 169 -2.66 2.34 2.24
CA LEU A 169 -2.05 1.23 3.00
C LEU A 169 -2.33 -0.11 2.33
N VAL A 170 -3.57 -0.30 1.87
CA VAL A 170 -4.04 -1.52 1.20
C VAL A 170 -5.22 -1.18 0.29
N GLY A 171 -5.35 -1.89 -0.83
CA GLY A 171 -6.47 -1.77 -1.76
C GLY A 171 -6.87 -3.15 -2.30
N GLY A 172 -8.07 -3.25 -2.89
CA GLY A 172 -8.59 -4.53 -3.37
C GLY A 172 -8.99 -5.47 -2.24
N ILE A 173 -9.43 -4.92 -1.10
CA ILE A 173 -9.98 -5.67 0.03
C ILE A 173 -11.26 -6.39 -0.47
N PRO A 174 -11.39 -7.70 -0.24
CA PRO A 174 -12.60 -8.45 -0.61
C PRO A 174 -13.85 -7.86 0.06
N PRO A 175 -15.03 -7.90 -0.60
CA PRO A 175 -16.28 -7.43 0.01
C PRO A 175 -16.58 -8.10 1.36
N GLY A 176 -17.21 -7.36 2.26
CA GLY A 176 -17.55 -7.80 3.61
C GLY A 176 -16.83 -6.96 4.66
N GLU A 177 -17.32 -7.02 5.90
CA GLU A 177 -16.71 -6.32 7.02
C GLU A 177 -15.47 -7.08 7.52
N HIS A 178 -14.35 -6.38 7.68
CA HIS A 178 -13.11 -6.93 8.20
C HIS A 178 -12.63 -6.12 9.41
N GLU A 179 -12.05 -6.79 10.38
CA GLU A 179 -11.44 -6.17 11.55
C GLU A 179 -9.95 -5.89 11.28
N PHE A 180 -9.53 -4.65 11.48
CA PHE A 180 -8.16 -4.20 11.27
C PHE A 180 -7.56 -3.65 12.56
N ILE A 181 -6.23 -3.72 12.63
CA ILE A 181 -5.43 -3.01 13.64
C ILE A 181 -4.26 -2.29 12.96
N LEU A 182 -4.16 -0.99 13.22
CA LEU A 182 -3.10 -0.11 12.74
C LEU A 182 -2.15 0.24 13.88
N TYR A 183 -0.88 -0.14 13.77
CA TYR A 183 0.15 0.26 14.72
C TYR A 183 0.73 1.63 14.36
N LEU A 184 0.93 2.45 15.39
CA LEU A 184 1.55 3.78 15.28
C LEU A 184 3.10 3.70 15.33
N PRO A 185 3.81 4.79 14.99
CA PRO A 185 5.26 4.78 14.90
C PRO A 185 5.97 4.38 16.20
N LEU A 186 7.07 3.61 16.08
CA LEU A 186 7.79 3.09 17.24
C LEU A 186 8.74 4.11 17.90
N TYR A 187 9.39 4.96 17.10
CA TYR A 187 10.44 5.87 17.58
C TYR A 187 10.20 7.33 17.21
N ASN A 188 8.96 7.66 16.83
CA ASN A 188 8.49 9.01 16.60
C ASN A 188 7.09 9.16 17.22
N GLY A 189 6.67 10.38 17.54
CA GLY A 189 5.33 10.66 18.01
C GLY A 189 4.39 10.88 16.81
N ALA A 190 3.19 10.33 16.87
CA ALA A 190 2.10 10.79 16.02
C ALA A 190 1.46 12.04 16.64
N ALA A 191 1.28 13.09 15.85
CA ALA A 191 0.52 14.28 16.23
C ALA A 191 -0.95 14.15 15.80
N SER A 192 -1.19 13.61 14.61
CA SER A 192 -2.50 13.28 14.06
C SER A 192 -2.40 12.04 13.18
N VAL A 193 -3.47 11.26 13.14
CA VAL A 193 -3.65 10.13 12.23
C VAL A 193 -5.11 10.08 11.83
N GLU A 194 -5.36 9.93 10.54
CA GLU A 194 -6.72 9.79 9.99
C GLU A 194 -6.70 8.67 8.94
N LEU A 195 -7.79 7.92 8.88
CA LEU A 195 -8.01 6.77 7.98
C LEU A 195 -9.12 7.06 6.98
#